data_AF-A0A2K8XAM2-F1
#
_entry.id   AF-A0A2K8XAM2-F1
#
_cell.length_a   1.000
_cell.length_b   1.000
_cell.length_c   1.000
_cell.angle_alpha   90.00
_cell.angle_beta   90.00
_cell.angle_gamma   90.00
#
_symmetry.space_group_name_H-M   'P 1'
#
loop_
_entity.id
_entity.type
_entity.pdbx_description
1 polymer ?
#
loop_
_entity_poly.entity_id
_entity_poly.type
_entity_poly.pdbx_seq_one_letter_code
_entity_poly.pdbx_strand_id
1 'polypeptide(L)'
;MNATVIGIIIGIVLLFLFSLIKKDSKFAHLGINLSRIHCPKCNEKQPIVRKPNGQRQALYGGNTCRKCGTEMDKYGDIILD
;
A
#
# COMPACT_ATOMS: atom_id res chain seq x y z
N MET A 1 -22.23 24.51 1.57
CA MET A 1 -21.17 23.59 2.08
C MET A 1 -19.84 24.14 1.62
N ASN A 2 -18.89 24.37 2.53
CA ASN A 2 -17.62 25.05 2.20
C ASN A 2 -16.79 24.19 1.24
N ALA A 3 -16.11 24.82 0.28
CA ALA A 3 -15.27 24.12 -0.71
C ALA A 3 -14.22 23.20 -0.02
N THR A 4 -13.71 23.62 1.13
CA THR A 4 -12.82 22.81 1.98
C THR A 4 -13.47 21.53 2.48
N VAL A 5 -14.71 21.61 2.97
CA VAL A 5 -15.48 20.45 3.43
C VAL A 5 -15.79 19.50 2.27
N ILE A 6 -16.15 20.04 1.11
CA ILE A 6 -16.38 19.24 -0.11
C ILE A 6 -15.10 18.48 -0.49
N GLY A 7 -13.95 19.17 -0.50
CA GLY A 7 -12.66 18.55 -0.81
C GLY A 7 -12.28 17.40 0.13
N ILE A 8 -12.50 17.57 1.44
CA ILE A 8 -12.24 16.52 2.44
C ILE A 8 -13.14 15.30 2.20
N ILE A 9 -14.44 15.53 1.95
CA ILE A 9 -15.39 14.44 1.68
C ILE A 9 -14.97 13.66 0.43
N ILE A 10 -14.64 14.36 -0.67
CA ILE A 10 -14.15 13.74 -1.90
C ILE A 10 -12.89 12.91 -1.61
N GLY A 11 -11.94 13.45 -0.86
CA GLY A 11 -10.71 12.73 -0.48
C GLY A 11 -10.99 11.44 0.30
N ILE A 12 -11.87 11.49 1.31
CA ILE A 12 -12.25 10.31 2.10
C ILE A 12 -12.96 9.27 1.23
N VAL A 13 -13.88 9.69 0.37
CA VAL A 13 -14.59 8.79 -0.56
C VAL A 13 -13.61 8.12 -1.51
N LEU A 14 -12.67 8.87 -2.10
CA LEU A 14 -11.64 8.29 -2.97
C LEU A 14 -10.74 7.31 -2.23
N LEU A 15 -10.29 7.65 -1.01
CA LEU A 15 -9.51 6.74 -0.17
C LEU A 15 -10.28 5.43 0.11
N PHE A 16 -11.56 5.55 0.45
CA PHE A 16 -12.41 4.39 0.67
C PHE A 16 -12.54 3.54 -0.60
N LEU A 17 -12.86 4.14 -1.75
CA LEU A 17 -12.97 3.43 -3.03
C LEU A 17 -11.67 2.72 -3.42
N PHE A 18 -10.52 3.38 -3.27
CA PHE A 18 -9.23 2.76 -3.55
C PHE A 18 -8.87 1.63 -2.58
N SER A 19 -9.39 1.66 -1.34
CA SER A 19 -9.21 0.57 -0.38
C SER A 19 -10.04 -0.68 -0.70
N LEU A 20 -11.08 -0.56 -1.52
CA LEU A 20 -11.92 -1.68 -1.96
C LEU A 20 -11.38 -2.41 -3.19
N ILE A 21 -10.32 -1.89 -3.84
CA ILE A 21 -9.71 -2.54 -4.99
C ILE A 21 -9.07 -3.86 -4.56
N LYS A 22 -9.54 -4.96 -5.16
CA LYS A 22 -9.02 -6.29 -4.89
C LYS A 22 -7.59 -6.46 -5.42
N LYS A 23 -6.77 -7.17 -4.65
CA LYS A 23 -5.36 -7.49 -4.93
C LYS A 23 -5.15 -8.17 -6.29
N ASP A 24 -6.08 -9.03 -6.71
CA ASP A 24 -6.06 -9.82 -7.94
C ASP A 24 -6.65 -9.08 -9.15
N SER A 25 -7.10 -7.83 -8.98
CA SER A 25 -7.68 -7.06 -10.07
C SER A 25 -6.61 -6.40 -10.95
N LYS A 26 -6.98 -6.09 -12.20
CA LYS A 26 -6.14 -5.31 -13.13
C LYS A 26 -5.76 -3.91 -12.61
N PHE A 27 -6.47 -3.41 -11.60
CA PHE A 27 -6.25 -2.10 -10.98
C PHE A 27 -5.53 -2.18 -9.63
N ALA A 28 -5.03 -3.35 -9.22
CA ALA A 28 -4.37 -3.55 -7.92
C ALA A 28 -3.21 -2.57 -7.66
N HIS A 29 -2.52 -2.12 -8.71
CA HIS A 29 -1.47 -1.10 -8.60
C HIS A 29 -1.98 0.26 -8.06
N LEU A 30 -3.26 0.61 -8.24
CA LEU A 30 -3.91 1.80 -7.67
C LEU A 30 -4.54 1.55 -6.30
N GLY A 31 -4.71 0.29 -5.91
CA GLY A 31 -5.36 -0.06 -4.65
C GLY A 31 -4.57 0.38 -3.43
N ILE A 32 -5.27 0.53 -2.30
CA ILE A 32 -4.69 0.84 -0.99
C ILE A 32 -4.90 -0.37 -0.09
N ASN A 33 -3.82 -0.91 0.47
CA ASN A 33 -3.92 -1.97 1.47
C ASN A 33 -3.75 -1.38 2.88
N LEU A 34 -4.83 -1.34 3.64
CA LEU A 34 -4.82 -0.92 5.05
C LEU A 34 -4.55 -2.09 6.00
N SER A 35 -4.55 -3.33 5.50
CA SER A 35 -4.27 -4.52 6.29
C SER A 35 -2.77 -4.67 6.58
N ARG A 36 -2.47 -5.24 7.74
CA ARG A 36 -1.10 -5.59 8.10
C ARG A 36 -0.67 -6.86 7.36
N ILE A 37 0.53 -6.83 6.79
CA ILE A 37 1.13 -7.96 6.08
C ILE A 37 2.33 -8.51 6.84
N HIS A 38 2.77 -9.71 6.47
CA HIS A 38 4.03 -10.29 6.90
C HIS A 38 4.99 -10.36 5.72
N CYS A 39 6.29 -10.29 5.98
CA CYS A 39 7.28 -10.48 4.95
C CYS A 39 7.18 -11.91 4.40
N PRO A 40 7.02 -12.10 3.08
CA PRO A 40 6.85 -13.44 2.51
C PRO A 40 8.10 -14.32 2.62
N LYS A 41 9.29 -13.74 2.87
CA LYS A 41 10.56 -14.48 2.99
C LYS A 41 10.91 -14.90 4.42
N CYS A 42 10.74 -14.00 5.40
CA CYS A 42 11.17 -14.23 6.79
C CYS A 42 10.03 -14.17 7.82
N ASN A 43 8.79 -14.02 7.36
CA ASN A 43 7.57 -13.88 8.15
C ASN A 43 7.57 -12.71 9.15
N GLU A 44 8.48 -11.75 9.00
CA GLU A 44 8.54 -10.57 9.87
C GLU A 44 7.28 -9.71 9.68
N LYS A 45 6.63 -9.36 10.79
CA LYS A 45 5.41 -8.55 10.79
C LYS A 45 5.74 -7.13 10.34
N GLN A 46 5.13 -6.69 9.23
CA GLN A 46 5.42 -5.36 8.68
C GLN A 46 4.63 -4.27 9.41
N PRO A 47 5.16 -3.03 9.47
CA PRO A 47 4.44 -1.89 10.02
C PRO A 47 3.25 -1.52 9.13
N ILE A 48 2.23 -0.89 9.73
CA ILE A 48 1.06 -0.36 9.01
C ILE A 48 1.50 0.86 8.19
N VAL A 49 2.22 1.80 8.82
CA VAL A 49 2.85 2.92 8.14
C VAL A 49 4.21 2.47 7.60
N ARG A 50 4.31 2.37 6.27
CA ARG A 50 5.50 1.85 5.58
C ARG A 50 6.31 3.02 5.06
N LYS A 51 7.64 2.94 5.19
CA LYS A 51 8.55 3.95 4.66
C LYS A 51 9.02 3.46 3.28
N PRO A 52 8.72 4.17 2.19
CA PRO A 52 9.20 3.78 0.87
C PRO A 52 10.72 3.88 0.81
N ASN A 53 11.36 2.89 0.16
CA ASN A 53 12.80 2.83 -0.06
C ASN A 53 13.21 3.25 -1.50
N GLY A 54 12.24 3.63 -2.34
CA GLY A 54 12.47 4.03 -3.72
C GLY A 54 11.20 4.58 -4.39
N GLN A 55 11.35 5.06 -5.63
CA GLN A 55 10.26 5.70 -6.38
C GLN A 55 9.08 4.74 -6.61
N ARG A 56 9.37 3.48 -6.94
CA ARG A 56 8.34 2.44 -7.12
C ARG A 56 7.46 2.31 -5.88
N GLN A 57 8.07 2.23 -4.70
CA GLN A 57 7.34 2.10 -3.44
C GLN A 57 6.59 3.38 -3.07
N ALA A 58 7.11 4.56 -3.45
CA ALA A 58 6.40 5.82 -3.24
C ALA A 58 5.13 5.92 -4.10
N LEU A 59 5.18 5.45 -5.35
CA LEU A 59 4.06 5.53 -6.29
C LEU A 59 3.02 4.41 -6.11
N TYR A 60 3.47 3.18 -5.90
CA TYR A 60 2.60 2.00 -5.87
C TYR A 60 2.43 1.42 -4.47
N GLY A 61 3.07 2.00 -3.45
CA GLY A 61 3.17 1.43 -2.13
C GLY A 61 4.11 0.22 -2.08
N GLY A 62 4.19 -0.38 -0.90
CA GLY A 62 5.09 -1.51 -0.64
C GLY A 62 5.99 -1.21 0.54
N ASN A 63 6.96 -2.10 0.76
CA ASN A 63 7.97 -1.92 1.79
C ASN A 63 9.19 -2.78 1.50
N THR A 64 10.34 -2.36 2.00
CA THR A 64 11.50 -3.24 2.12
C THR A 64 11.55 -3.79 3.55
N CYS A 65 11.59 -5.11 3.69
CA CYS A 65 11.67 -5.76 5.01
C CYS A 65 12.96 -5.37 5.73
N ARG A 66 12.86 -4.76 6.92
CA ARG A 66 14.04 -4.32 7.70
C ARG A 66 14.90 -5.48 8.21
N LYS A 67 14.35 -6.70 8.27
CA LYS A 67 15.04 -7.89 8.79
C LYS A 67 15.83 -8.63 7.71
N CYS A 68 15.23 -8.88 6.55
CA CYS A 68 15.84 -9.70 5.50
C CYS A 68 16.07 -8.98 4.17
N GLY A 69 15.74 -7.69 4.07
CA GLY A 69 15.96 -6.86 2.88
C GLY A 69 15.01 -7.13 1.71
N THR A 70 14.07 -8.06 1.82
CA THR A 70 13.14 -8.38 0.73
C THR A 70 12.25 -7.19 0.41
N GLU A 71 12.28 -6.76 -0.85
CA GLU A 71 11.28 -5.84 -1.39
C GLU A 71 9.98 -6.57 -1.66
N MET A 72 8.89 -5.97 -1.18
CA MET A 72 7.55 -6.50 -1.38
C MET A 72 6.58 -5.38 -1.75
N ASP A 73 5.53 -5.73 -2.45
CA ASP A 73 4.45 -4.82 -2.76
C ASP A 73 3.58 -4.52 -1.53
N LYS A 74 2.55 -3.70 -1.72
CA LYS A 74 1.65 -3.32 -0.62
C LYS A 74 0.79 -4.48 -0.10
N TYR A 75 0.70 -5.58 -0.82
CA TYR A 75 -0.07 -6.78 -0.47
C TYR A 75 0.80 -7.91 0.08
N GLY A 76 2.11 -7.71 0.17
CA GLY A 76 3.06 -8.67 0.74
C GLY A 76 3.61 -9.69 -0.25
N ASP A 77 3.47 -9.44 -1.55
CA ASP A 77 4.10 -10.27 -2.58
C ASP A 77 5.52 -9.78 -2.86
N ILE A 78 6.42 -10.73 -3.11
CA ILE A 78 7.80 -10.41 -3.47
C ILE A 78 7.80 -9.68 -4.82
N ILE A 79 8.53 -8.57 -4.87
CA ILE A 79 8.93 -7.95 -6.13
C ILE A 79 10.28 -8.56 -6.44
N LEU A 80 10.30 -9.51 -7.36
CA LEU A 80 11.55 -10.00 -7.93
C LEU A 80 12.10 -8.88 -8.81
N ASP A 81 13.37 -8.56 -8.63
CA ASP A 81 14.15 -7.91 -9.69
C ASP A 81 14.31 -8.90 -10.86
#